data_AF-A0A1Z5L356-F1
#
_entry.id   AF-A0A1Z5L356-F1
#
_cell.length_a   1.000
_cell.length_b   1.000
_cell.length_c   1.000
_cell.angle_alpha   90.00
_cell.angle_beta   90.00
_cell.angle_gamma   90.00
#
_symmetry.space_group_name_H-M   'P 1'
#
loop_
_entity.id
_entity.type
_entity.pdbx_description
1 polymer ?
#
loop_
_entity_poly.entity_id
_entity_poly.type
_entity_poly.pdbx_seq_one_letter_code
_entity_poly.pdbx_strand_id
1 'polypeptide(L)'
;MLSPPLLMKPLWFQNHLAYTMSKYGMSMCVLGLAEELRPDGIAVNALWPKTAIHTAAIEMLLGDEAVASSRKPTILADAAYAVFCKPSRAFTGNFLIDEKFLQQEGVTDFEQYACVPGAKLKPDFFIPDECLKEFDEGAAAPSSGASALDDIIAKIGSKLNEDLVSKTQGLFHFQVRRSRQQDSRIVPLSSKRGRRLICGHEERSRQRG
;
A
#
# COMPACT_ATOMS: atom_id res chain seq x y z
N MET A 1 15.29 -16.98 -1.67
CA MET A 1 15.58 -15.56 -1.95
C MET A 1 14.41 -14.71 -1.46
N LEU A 2 14.67 -13.50 -0.93
CA LEU A 2 13.60 -12.57 -0.52
C LEU A 2 13.13 -11.74 -1.73
N SER A 3 12.25 -12.34 -2.54
CA SER A 3 11.76 -11.75 -3.78
C SER A 3 10.30 -12.13 -4.06
N PRO A 4 9.51 -11.25 -4.71
CA PRO A 4 8.08 -11.45 -4.89
C PRO A 4 7.75 -12.46 -6.01
N PRO A 5 6.52 -13.00 -6.05
CA PRO A 5 6.01 -13.68 -7.23
C PRO A 5 6.07 -12.77 -8.48
N LEU A 6 6.27 -13.36 -9.66
CA LEU A 6 6.38 -12.64 -10.94
C LEU A 6 5.00 -12.22 -11.48
N LEU A 7 4.39 -11.20 -10.88
CA LEU A 7 3.10 -10.67 -11.29
C LEU A 7 3.25 -9.65 -12.43
N MET A 8 2.85 -10.02 -13.64
CA MET A 8 2.96 -9.18 -14.84
C MET A 8 1.80 -8.18 -14.99
N LYS A 9 1.52 -7.41 -13.93
CA LYS A 9 0.46 -6.39 -13.91
C LYS A 9 1.06 -4.99 -14.03
N PRO A 10 0.63 -4.14 -15.00
CA PRO A 10 1.21 -2.80 -15.22
C PRO A 10 1.24 -1.89 -13.99
N LEU A 11 0.25 -2.03 -13.09
CA LEU A 11 0.20 -1.30 -11.81
C LEU A 11 1.50 -1.42 -11.00
N TRP A 12 2.15 -2.59 -11.05
CA TRP A 12 3.38 -2.86 -10.32
C TRP A 12 4.64 -2.29 -10.99
N PHE A 13 4.54 -1.78 -12.21
CA PHE A 13 5.66 -1.21 -12.96
C PHE A 13 5.57 0.31 -13.08
N GLN A 14 4.37 0.89 -13.03
CA GLN A 14 4.13 2.28 -13.41
C GLN A 14 4.84 3.33 -12.51
N ASN A 15 4.94 3.08 -11.19
CA ASN A 15 5.39 4.10 -10.22
C ASN A 15 6.82 3.88 -9.71
N HIS A 16 7.36 2.68 -9.86
CA HIS A 16 8.64 2.27 -9.28
C HIS A 16 9.33 1.19 -10.13
N LEU A 17 9.38 1.43 -11.45
CA LEU A 17 9.90 0.47 -12.44
C LEU A 17 11.27 -0.11 -12.07
N ALA A 18 12.23 0.74 -11.70
CA ALA A 18 13.58 0.29 -11.36
C ALA A 18 13.58 -0.68 -10.17
N TYR A 19 12.83 -0.37 -9.11
CA TYR A 19 12.68 -1.25 -7.95
C TYR A 19 12.02 -2.57 -8.33
N THR A 20 10.94 -2.52 -9.13
CA THR A 20 10.26 -3.72 -9.63
C THR A 20 11.18 -4.59 -10.46
N MET A 21 11.96 -4.01 -11.38
CA MET A 21 12.95 -4.75 -12.18
C MET A 21 14.00 -5.41 -11.28
N SER A 22 14.55 -4.70 -10.29
CA SER A 22 15.53 -5.27 -9.36
C SER A 22 14.96 -6.46 -8.59
N LYS A 23 13.74 -6.34 -8.05
CA LYS A 23 13.11 -7.41 -7.26
C LYS A 23 12.67 -8.58 -8.14
N TYR A 24 12.17 -8.31 -9.35
CA TYR A 24 11.77 -9.35 -10.30
C TYR A 24 12.98 -10.06 -10.90
N GLY A 25 14.11 -9.39 -11.06
CA GLY A 25 15.38 -10.02 -11.48
C GLY A 25 15.78 -11.15 -10.53
N MET A 26 15.69 -10.92 -9.21
CA MET A 26 15.93 -11.97 -8.21
C MET A 26 14.96 -13.16 -8.39
N SER A 27 13.69 -12.88 -8.66
CA SER A 27 12.68 -13.92 -8.90
C SER A 27 12.89 -14.69 -10.20
N MET A 28 13.40 -14.04 -11.25
CA MET A 28 13.82 -14.71 -12.47
C MET A 28 15.03 -15.62 -12.23
N CYS A 29 15.97 -15.22 -11.36
CA CYS A 29 17.05 -16.10 -10.94
C CYS A 29 16.52 -17.36 -10.22
N VAL A 30 15.46 -17.23 -9.41
CA VAL A 30 14.81 -18.40 -8.78
C VAL A 30 14.26 -19.35 -9.84
N LEU A 31 13.54 -18.85 -10.85
CA LEU A 31 13.03 -19.69 -11.94
C LEU A 31 14.14 -20.45 -12.67
N GLY A 32 15.22 -19.76 -13.04
CA GLY A 32 16.33 -20.37 -13.79
C GLY A 32 17.12 -21.37 -12.94
N LEU A 33 17.59 -20.93 -11.78
CA LEU A 33 18.45 -21.74 -10.91
C LEU A 33 17.72 -22.95 -10.32
N ALA A 34 16.40 -22.88 -10.12
CA ALA A 34 15.62 -24.03 -9.65
C ALA A 34 15.65 -25.22 -10.62
N GLU A 35 15.66 -24.95 -11.93
CA GLU A 35 15.78 -25.98 -12.96
C GLU A 35 17.24 -26.36 -13.23
N GLU A 36 18.13 -25.37 -13.32
CA GLU A 36 19.54 -25.58 -13.60
C GLU A 36 20.20 -26.48 -12.54
N LEU A 37 19.88 -26.27 -11.26
CA LEU A 37 20.47 -27.00 -10.14
C LEU A 37 19.61 -28.19 -9.67
N ARG A 38 18.51 -28.50 -10.39
CA ARG A 38 17.64 -29.64 -10.08
C ARG A 38 18.40 -30.98 -10.07
N PRO A 39 19.31 -31.29 -11.01
CA PRO A 39 20.09 -32.53 -10.98
C PRO A 39 20.95 -32.66 -9.71
N ASP A 40 21.54 -31.55 -9.27
CA ASP A 40 22.37 -31.47 -8.06
C ASP A 40 21.55 -31.59 -6.77
N GLY A 41 20.23 -31.49 -6.86
CA GLY A 41 19.32 -31.56 -5.72
C GLY A 41 19.36 -30.33 -4.83
N ILE A 42 19.69 -29.17 -5.40
CA ILE A 42 19.70 -27.88 -4.70
C ILE A 42 18.34 -27.21 -4.89
N ALA A 43 17.66 -26.92 -3.77
CA ALA A 43 16.39 -26.21 -3.79
C ALA A 43 16.59 -24.70 -3.91
N VAL A 44 15.91 -24.09 -4.87
CA VAL A 44 15.88 -22.64 -5.04
C VAL A 44 14.44 -22.17 -5.01
N ASN A 45 14.09 -21.37 -4.00
CA ASN A 45 12.74 -20.86 -3.79
C ASN A 45 12.78 -19.36 -3.47
N ALA A 46 11.68 -18.67 -3.73
CA ALA A 46 11.42 -17.31 -3.30
C ALA A 46 10.46 -17.29 -2.11
N LEU A 47 10.68 -16.38 -1.17
CA LEU A 47 9.81 -16.10 -0.04
C LEU A 47 9.53 -14.60 0.00
N TRP A 48 8.26 -14.24 0.19
CA TRP A 48 7.80 -12.86 0.22
C TRP A 48 6.78 -12.65 1.33
N PRO A 49 6.84 -11.53 2.08
CA PRO A 49 5.87 -11.30 3.14
C PRO A 49 4.53 -10.83 2.59
N LYS A 50 3.42 -11.27 3.20
CA LYS A 50 2.06 -10.80 2.87
C LYS A 50 1.84 -9.34 3.27
N THR A 51 2.47 -8.92 4.37
CA THR A 51 2.32 -7.59 4.98
C THR A 51 3.66 -6.89 5.14
N ALA A 52 3.64 -5.57 5.40
CA ALA A 52 4.84 -4.85 5.80
C ALA A 52 5.53 -5.52 7.01
N ILE A 53 6.86 -5.58 6.99
CA ILE A 53 7.68 -6.16 8.07
C ILE A 53 8.43 -5.03 8.77
N HIS A 54 8.26 -4.93 10.09
CA HIS A 54 8.84 -3.87 10.88
C HIS A 54 10.36 -3.97 10.89
N THR A 55 10.98 -3.11 10.09
CA THR A 55 12.43 -2.96 9.91
C THR A 55 12.75 -1.48 9.82
N ALA A 56 14.00 -1.10 10.06
CA ALA A 56 14.44 0.29 9.95
C ALA A 56 14.10 0.93 8.59
N ALA A 57 14.14 0.15 7.50
CA ALA A 57 13.75 0.64 6.17
C ALA A 57 12.25 0.96 6.08
N ILE A 58 11.39 0.16 6.73
CA ILE A 58 9.95 0.41 6.77
C ILE A 58 9.62 1.59 7.69
N GLU A 59 10.35 1.79 8.78
CA GLU A 59 10.24 3.01 9.60
C GLU A 59 10.56 4.26 8.79
N MET A 60 11.61 4.24 7.96
CA MET A 60 11.93 5.35 7.07
C MET A 60 10.84 5.62 6.01
N LEU A 61 10.13 4.58 5.56
CA LEU A 61 9.11 4.69 4.50
C LEU A 61 7.71 5.06 5.03
N LEU A 62 7.34 4.56 6.21
CA LEU A 62 5.98 4.70 6.77
C LEU A 62 5.93 5.63 8.00
N GLY A 63 7.07 6.02 8.57
CA GLY A 63 7.12 6.86 9.77
C GLY A 63 6.43 6.20 10.98
N ASP A 64 5.67 6.98 11.72
CA ASP A 64 5.00 6.56 12.97
C ASP A 64 4.00 5.40 12.76
N GLU A 65 3.46 5.24 11.55
CA GLU A 65 2.53 4.14 11.22
C GLU A 65 3.23 2.79 11.02
N ALA A 66 4.57 2.78 10.91
CA ALA A 66 5.35 1.59 10.59
C ALA A 66 5.11 0.45 11.59
N VAL A 67 5.09 0.74 12.89
CA VAL A 67 4.91 -0.29 13.92
C VAL A 67 3.49 -0.85 13.87
N ALA A 68 2.47 0.00 13.90
CA ALA A 68 1.08 -0.43 13.99
C ALA A 68 0.59 -1.18 12.74
N SER A 69 1.17 -0.90 11.57
CA SER A 69 0.76 -1.51 10.30
C SER A 69 1.60 -2.70 9.85
N SER A 70 2.59 -3.13 10.66
CA SER A 70 3.55 -4.16 10.29
C SER A 70 3.55 -5.38 11.21
N ARG A 71 4.05 -6.49 10.67
CA ARG A 71 4.43 -7.67 11.45
C ARG A 71 5.91 -7.67 11.84
N LYS A 72 6.21 -8.43 12.88
CA LYS A 72 7.56 -8.72 13.36
C LYS A 72 8.33 -9.52 12.30
N PRO A 73 9.65 -9.32 12.16
CA PRO A 73 10.49 -10.12 11.27
C PRO A 73 10.46 -11.63 11.53
N THR A 74 10.01 -12.06 12.72
CA THR A 74 9.93 -13.47 13.11
C THR A 74 9.04 -14.30 12.20
N ILE A 75 7.99 -13.73 11.59
CA ILE A 75 7.14 -14.48 10.63
C ILE A 75 7.93 -14.95 9.40
N LEU A 76 8.83 -14.10 8.88
CA LEU A 76 9.70 -14.47 7.77
C LEU A 76 10.77 -15.46 8.21
N ALA A 77 11.26 -15.35 9.45
CA ALA A 77 12.23 -16.29 10.00
C ALA A 77 11.62 -17.70 10.12
N ASP A 78 10.42 -17.82 10.65
CA ASP A 78 9.72 -19.09 10.82
C ASP A 78 9.32 -19.69 9.47
N ALA A 79 8.85 -18.86 8.53
CA ALA A 79 8.58 -19.29 7.16
C ALA A 79 9.87 -19.80 6.47
N ALA A 80 10.99 -19.08 6.61
CA ALA A 80 12.27 -19.52 6.06
C ALA A 80 12.74 -20.84 6.69
N TYR A 81 12.61 -20.97 8.01
CA TYR A 81 12.95 -22.20 8.73
C TYR A 81 12.14 -23.39 8.21
N ALA A 82 10.82 -23.23 8.03
CA ALA A 82 9.96 -24.26 7.48
C ALA A 82 10.35 -24.64 6.04
N VAL A 83 10.77 -23.67 5.20
CA VAL A 83 11.31 -23.95 3.86
C VAL A 83 12.59 -24.79 3.94
N PHE A 84 13.50 -24.48 4.86
CA PHE A 84 14.75 -25.23 5.02
C PHE A 84 14.52 -26.67 5.50
N CYS A 85 13.40 -26.93 6.18
CA CYS A 85 13.01 -28.28 6.58
C CYS A 85 12.38 -29.10 5.45
N LYS A 86 12.10 -28.51 4.28
CA LYS A 86 11.53 -29.24 3.14
C LYS A 86 12.58 -30.09 2.41
N PRO A 87 12.20 -31.24 1.84
CA PRO A 87 13.11 -32.03 1.02
C PRO A 87 13.58 -31.25 -0.22
N SER A 88 14.88 -31.00 -0.33
CA SER A 88 15.43 -30.11 -1.36
C SER A 88 15.15 -30.57 -2.80
N ARG A 89 15.12 -31.89 -3.03
CA ARG A 89 14.83 -32.48 -4.36
C ARG A 89 13.38 -32.34 -4.79
N ALA A 90 12.45 -32.18 -3.84
CA ALA A 90 11.02 -32.09 -4.11
C ALA A 90 10.49 -30.66 -4.04
N PHE A 91 11.11 -29.79 -3.23
CA PHE A 91 10.62 -28.45 -2.93
C PHE A 91 11.55 -27.38 -3.50
N THR A 92 11.46 -27.15 -4.81
CA THR A 92 12.25 -26.15 -5.56
C THR A 92 11.37 -25.44 -6.60
N GLY A 93 11.71 -24.20 -6.95
CA GLY A 93 11.00 -23.39 -7.94
C GLY A 93 9.74 -22.68 -7.43
N ASN A 94 9.55 -22.60 -6.11
CA ASN A 94 8.33 -22.04 -5.51
C ASN A 94 8.44 -20.54 -5.24
N PHE A 95 7.30 -19.84 -5.34
CA PHE A 95 7.12 -18.44 -4.92
C PHE A 95 6.16 -18.37 -3.74
N LEU A 96 6.72 -18.35 -2.54
CA LEU A 96 5.98 -18.51 -1.30
C LEU A 96 5.58 -17.14 -0.73
N ILE A 97 4.35 -17.07 -0.23
CA ILE A 97 3.89 -15.99 0.65
C ILE A 97 3.92 -16.52 2.08
N ASP A 98 4.61 -15.81 2.97
CA ASP A 98 4.89 -16.24 4.35
C ASP A 98 3.68 -16.80 5.10
N GLU A 99 2.59 -16.05 5.21
CA GLU A 99 1.39 -16.45 5.94
C GLU A 99 0.70 -17.64 5.27
N LYS A 100 0.52 -17.59 3.94
CA LYS A 100 -0.12 -18.69 3.19
C LYS A 100 0.67 -19.99 3.33
N PHE A 101 1.99 -19.90 3.31
CA PHE A 101 2.85 -21.05 3.49
C PHE A 101 2.80 -21.56 4.93
N LEU A 102 2.91 -20.70 5.93
CA LEU A 102 2.81 -21.09 7.34
C LEU A 102 1.45 -21.70 7.71
N GLN A 103 0.36 -21.23 7.09
CA GLN A 103 -0.97 -21.86 7.19
C GLN A 103 -0.95 -23.31 6.71
N GLN A 104 -0.25 -23.59 5.60
CA GLN A 104 -0.08 -24.96 5.07
C GLN A 104 0.79 -25.83 5.98
N GLU A 105 1.72 -25.22 6.72
CA GLU A 105 2.50 -25.88 7.76
C GLU A 105 1.75 -26.06 9.08
N GLY A 106 0.48 -25.63 9.16
CA GLY A 106 -0.40 -25.81 10.32
C GLY A 106 -0.40 -24.66 11.33
N VAL A 107 0.23 -23.52 11.01
CA VAL A 107 0.14 -22.31 11.84
C VAL A 107 -1.24 -21.69 11.66
N THR A 108 -1.95 -21.49 12.77
CA THR A 108 -3.31 -20.91 12.78
C THR A 108 -3.37 -19.55 13.45
N ASP A 109 -2.52 -19.30 14.43
CA ASP A 109 -2.43 -18.01 15.13
C ASP A 109 -1.33 -17.14 14.51
N PHE A 110 -1.73 -16.08 13.81
CA PHE A 110 -0.82 -15.08 13.22
C PHE A 110 -0.72 -13.80 14.03
N GLU A 111 -1.51 -13.67 15.10
CA GLU A 111 -1.56 -12.48 15.95
C GLU A 111 -0.23 -12.29 16.70
N GLN A 112 0.43 -13.40 17.05
CA GLN A 112 1.77 -13.41 17.64
C GLN A 112 2.81 -12.63 16.82
N TYR A 113 2.63 -12.58 15.50
CA TYR A 113 3.52 -11.87 14.59
C TYR A 113 3.15 -10.39 14.41
N ALA A 114 1.99 -9.93 14.84
CA ALA A 114 1.67 -8.51 14.80
C ALA A 114 2.58 -7.73 15.76
N CYS A 115 3.10 -6.57 15.34
CA CYS A 115 3.83 -5.70 16.26
C CYS A 115 2.87 -5.08 17.30
N VAL A 116 1.66 -4.74 16.86
CA VAL A 116 0.56 -4.28 17.72
C VAL A 116 -0.64 -5.21 17.49
N PRO A 117 -1.03 -6.00 18.51
CA PRO A 117 -2.18 -6.88 18.37
C PRO A 117 -3.48 -6.10 18.08
N GLY A 118 -4.31 -6.62 17.17
CA GLY A 118 -5.59 -6.06 16.74
C GLY A 118 -5.48 -4.91 15.73
N ALA A 119 -4.26 -4.51 15.35
CA ALA A 119 -4.06 -3.40 14.44
C ALA A 119 -4.30 -3.78 12.97
N LYS A 120 -4.71 -2.79 12.17
CA LYS A 120 -4.93 -2.99 10.73
C LYS A 120 -3.58 -3.03 9.99
N LEU A 121 -3.21 -4.22 9.54
CA LEU A 121 -1.96 -4.44 8.80
C LEU A 121 -2.05 -3.91 7.37
N LYS A 122 -0.90 -3.50 6.83
CA LYS A 122 -0.77 -3.04 5.45
C LYS A 122 -0.22 -4.18 4.57
N PRO A 123 -0.87 -4.49 3.43
CA PRO A 123 -0.32 -5.46 2.49
C PRO A 123 1.00 -4.95 1.91
N ASP A 124 1.93 -5.87 1.65
CA ASP A 124 3.19 -5.52 0.98
C ASP A 124 2.96 -5.29 -0.54
N PHE A 125 4.00 -4.91 -1.25
CA PHE A 125 4.00 -4.84 -2.70
C PHE A 125 3.95 -6.24 -3.34
N PHE A 126 3.41 -6.32 -4.56
CA PHE A 126 3.43 -7.53 -5.39
C PHE A 126 2.70 -8.75 -4.80
N ILE A 127 1.66 -8.51 -4.00
CA ILE A 127 0.84 -9.57 -3.42
C ILE A 127 -0.16 -10.09 -4.47
N PRO A 128 -0.28 -11.42 -4.67
CA PRO A 128 -1.31 -12.00 -5.53
C PRO A 128 -2.72 -11.66 -5.06
N ASP A 129 -3.67 -11.47 -6.01
CA ASP A 129 -5.05 -11.05 -5.69
C ASP A 129 -5.74 -11.96 -4.68
N GLU A 130 -5.49 -13.27 -4.75
CA GLU A 130 -6.01 -14.25 -3.80
C GLU A 130 -5.63 -13.95 -2.35
N CYS A 131 -4.44 -13.38 -2.11
CA CYS A 131 -3.96 -13.00 -0.79
C CYS A 131 -4.40 -11.56 -0.41
N LEU A 132 -4.91 -10.77 -1.36
CA LEU A 132 -5.41 -9.42 -1.13
C LEU A 132 -6.86 -9.38 -0.67
N LYS A 133 -7.68 -10.38 -1.02
CA LYS A 133 -9.13 -10.42 -0.69
C LYS A 133 -9.42 -10.19 0.80
N GLU A 134 -8.56 -10.72 1.66
CA GLU A 134 -8.69 -10.60 3.12
C GLU A 134 -8.50 -9.15 3.62
N PHE A 135 -7.84 -8.29 2.86
CA PHE A 135 -7.69 -6.86 3.18
C PHE A 135 -8.87 -6.01 2.71
N ASP A 136 -9.57 -6.44 1.65
CA ASP A 136 -10.73 -5.75 1.09
C ASP A 136 -11.98 -5.96 1.95
N GLU A 137 -12.14 -7.13 2.58
CA GLU A 137 -13.26 -7.45 3.48
C GLU A 137 -13.29 -6.58 4.76
N GLY A 138 -12.15 -6.00 5.15
CA GLY A 138 -12.02 -5.05 6.25
C GLY A 138 -11.98 -3.57 5.83
N ALA A 139 -12.15 -3.28 4.53
CA ALA A 139 -12.31 -1.92 4.03
C ALA A 139 -13.80 -1.65 3.82
N ALA A 140 -14.44 -1.00 4.81
CA ALA A 140 -15.76 -0.41 4.58
C ALA A 140 -15.70 0.41 3.29
N ALA A 141 -16.51 0.04 2.30
CA ALA A 141 -16.55 0.72 1.02
C ALA A 141 -16.69 2.24 1.26
N PRO A 142 -15.89 3.10 0.60
CA PRO A 142 -16.11 4.53 0.71
C PRO A 142 -17.53 4.81 0.24
N SER A 143 -18.36 5.35 1.13
CA SER A 143 -19.74 5.70 0.83
C SER A 143 -19.74 6.59 -0.42
N SER A 144 -20.26 6.07 -1.53
CA SER A 144 -20.42 6.82 -2.76
C SER A 144 -21.53 7.87 -2.54
N GLY A 145 -21.12 9.04 -2.05
CA GLY A 145 -22.02 10.14 -1.71
C GLY A 145 -21.24 11.47 -1.67
N ALA A 146 -21.98 12.58 -1.57
CA ALA A 146 -21.40 13.93 -1.44
C ALA A 146 -20.30 14.03 -0.37
N SER A 147 -20.38 13.19 0.68
CA SER A 147 -19.40 13.06 1.75
C SER A 147 -17.96 12.78 1.29
N ALA A 148 -17.77 12.00 0.22
CA ALA A 148 -16.42 11.66 -0.24
C ALA A 148 -15.67 12.88 -0.80
N LEU A 149 -16.39 13.87 -1.36
CA LEU A 149 -15.78 15.11 -1.81
C LEU A 149 -15.49 16.04 -0.63
N ASP A 150 -16.39 16.08 0.33
CA ASP A 150 -16.22 16.86 1.56
C ASP A 150 -15.01 16.37 2.37
N ASP A 151 -14.80 15.05 2.43
CA ASP A 151 -13.63 14.44 3.08
C ASP A 151 -12.31 14.79 2.37
N ILE A 152 -12.32 14.84 1.04
CA ILE A 152 -11.15 15.25 0.24
C ILE A 152 -10.85 16.73 0.49
N ILE A 153 -11.87 17.59 0.50
CA ILE A 153 -11.72 19.03 0.75
C ILE A 153 -11.25 19.28 2.19
N ALA A 154 -11.78 18.54 3.16
CA ALA A 154 -11.35 18.63 4.56
C ALA A 154 -9.88 18.21 4.73
N LYS A 155 -9.45 17.14 4.06
CA LYS A 155 -8.04 16.72 4.06
C LYS A 155 -7.12 17.75 3.43
N ILE A 156 -7.51 18.34 2.31
CA ILE A 156 -6.75 19.42 1.67
C ILE A 156 -6.69 20.63 2.60
N GLY A 157 -7.82 21.04 3.19
CA GLY A 157 -7.91 22.11 4.18
C GLY A 157 -6.99 21.91 5.37
N SER A 158 -6.93 20.70 5.92
CA SER A 158 -6.07 20.37 7.07
C SER A 158 -4.56 20.45 6.78
N LYS A 159 -4.17 20.33 5.50
CA LYS A 159 -2.77 20.42 5.06
C LYS A 159 -2.37 21.84 4.62
N LEU A 160 -3.32 22.76 4.53
CA LEU A 160 -3.05 24.17 4.23
C LEU A 160 -2.72 24.91 5.53
N ASN A 161 -1.53 25.49 5.62
CA ASN A 161 -1.09 26.30 6.75
C ASN A 161 -0.74 27.74 6.30
N GLU A 162 -0.70 28.69 7.24
CA GLU A 162 -0.42 30.10 6.94
C GLU A 162 0.94 30.31 6.25
N ASP A 163 1.90 29.43 6.52
CA ASP A 163 3.25 29.47 5.97
C ASP A 163 3.28 29.10 4.47
N LEU A 164 2.49 28.13 4.05
CA LEU A 164 2.29 27.77 2.64
C LEU A 164 1.51 28.87 1.91
N VAL A 165 0.45 29.38 2.53
CA VAL A 165 -0.39 30.43 1.93
C VAL A 165 0.39 31.73 1.70
N SER A 166 1.25 32.11 2.66
CA SER A 166 2.06 33.33 2.55
C SER A 166 3.14 33.24 1.46
N LYS A 167 3.72 32.05 1.24
CA LYS A 167 4.77 31.83 0.23
C LYS A 167 4.23 31.68 -1.18
N THR A 168 3.06 31.04 -1.36
CA THR A 168 2.55 30.74 -2.70
C THR A 168 1.82 31.93 -3.34
N GLN A 169 1.22 32.84 -2.53
CA GLN A 169 0.42 33.99 -2.99
C GLN A 169 -0.49 33.67 -4.21
N GLY A 170 -1.05 32.46 -4.23
CA GLY A 170 -1.82 31.93 -5.35
C GLY A 170 -3.24 31.59 -4.93
N LEU A 171 -4.20 31.86 -5.80
CA LEU A 171 -5.58 31.40 -5.67
C LEU A 171 -5.71 30.08 -6.43
N PHE A 172 -6.07 29.01 -5.73
CA PHE A 172 -6.37 27.72 -6.35
C PHE A 172 -7.88 27.57 -6.52
N HIS A 173 -8.33 27.42 -7.77
CA HIS A 173 -9.73 27.23 -8.12
C HIS A 173 -9.95 25.79 -8.57
N PHE A 174 -10.73 25.02 -7.81
CA PHE A 174 -11.05 23.63 -8.14
C PHE A 174 -12.40 23.56 -8.86
N GLN A 175 -12.39 23.21 -10.14
CA GLN A 175 -13.62 22.84 -10.87
C GLN A 175 -13.82 21.33 -10.81
N VAL A 176 -14.82 20.90 -10.05
CA VAL A 176 -15.23 19.49 -10.00
C VAL A 176 -16.36 19.28 -11.01
N ARG A 177 -16.07 18.59 -12.11
CA ARG A 177 -17.10 18.19 -13.09
C ARG A 177 -17.71 16.85 -12.69
N ARG A 178 -18.98 16.86 -12.26
CA ARG A 178 -19.83 15.65 -12.26
C ARG A 178 -20.70 15.63 -13.50
N SER A 179 -21.02 14.43 -13.97
CA SER A 179 -21.47 14.05 -15.31
C SER A 179 -22.80 14.64 -15.83
N ARG A 180 -23.35 15.72 -15.26
CA ARG A 180 -24.45 16.54 -15.85
C ARG A 180 -24.76 17.86 -15.12
N GLN A 181 -24.01 18.26 -14.10
CA GLN A 181 -24.14 19.56 -13.43
C GLN A 181 -22.76 20.05 -12.97
N GLN A 182 -22.46 21.31 -13.27
CA GLN A 182 -21.20 21.97 -12.93
C GLN A 182 -21.39 22.67 -11.59
N ASP A 183 -20.80 22.11 -10.53
CA ASP A 183 -20.81 22.69 -9.19
C ASP A 183 -19.42 23.27 -8.92
N SER A 184 -19.32 24.60 -8.81
CA SER A 184 -18.05 25.31 -8.63
C SER A 184 -17.95 25.83 -7.20
N ARG A 185 -16.86 25.48 -6.50
CA ARG A 185 -16.59 25.98 -5.15
C ARG A 185 -15.24 26.67 -5.12
N ILE A 186 -15.21 27.85 -4.51
CA ILE A 186 -14.00 28.66 -4.35
C ILE A 186 -13.56 28.52 -2.89
N VAL A 187 -12.32 28.12 -2.64
CA VAL A 187 -11.71 28.14 -1.31
C VAL A 187 -10.73 29.32 -1.26
N PRO A 188 -11.15 30.51 -0.79
CA PRO A 188 -10.25 31.64 -0.67
C PRO A 188 -9.34 31.46 0.55
N LEU A 189 -8.03 31.40 0.32
CA LEU A 189 -7.03 31.50 1.37
C LEU A 189 -6.61 32.97 1.46
N SER A 190 -7.20 33.72 2.39
CA SER A 190 -6.80 35.11 2.64
C SER A 190 -6.10 35.21 3.99
N SER A 191 -4.81 35.53 3.96
CA SER A 191 -4.13 36.09 5.12
C SER A 191 -4.48 37.58 5.21
N LYS A 192 -5.65 37.90 5.78
CA LYS A 192 -5.94 39.25 6.28
C LYS A 192 -6.57 39.17 7.65
N ARG A 193 -5.84 39.71 8.62
CA ARG A 193 -6.17 39.86 10.04
C ARG A 193 -7.67 40.13 10.25
N GLY A 194 -8.33 39.23 10.99
CA GLY A 194 -9.46 39.62 11.83
C GLY A 194 -10.87 39.14 11.49
N ARG A 195 -11.11 38.18 10.58
CA ARG A 195 -12.42 37.49 10.50
C ARG A 195 -12.26 36.00 10.21
N ARG A 196 -13.07 35.20 10.93
CA ARG A 196 -13.23 33.75 10.82
C ARG A 196 -13.23 33.29 9.35
N LEU A 197 -12.64 32.12 9.08
CA LEU A 197 -12.80 31.38 7.83
C LEU A 197 -14.30 31.18 7.55
N ILE A 198 -14.86 31.93 6.60
CA ILE A 198 -16.24 31.73 6.15
C ILE A 198 -16.16 30.97 4.82
N CYS A 199 -16.58 29.71 4.85
CA CYS A 199 -16.91 28.96 3.64
C CYS A 199 -18.20 29.58 3.06
N GLY A 200 -18.06 30.54 2.15
CA GLY A 200 -19.19 31.24 1.53
C GLY A 200 -19.76 30.47 0.35
N HIS A 201 -21.07 30.20 0.38
CA HIS A 201 -21.83 29.66 -0.73
C HIS A 201 -22.37 30.82 -1.58
N GLU A 202 -21.72 31.14 -2.71
CA GLU A 202 -22.25 32.11 -3.68
C GLU A 202 -22.91 31.38 -4.84
N GLU A 203 -24.24 31.37 -4.87
CA GLU A 203 -25.03 30.97 -6.03
C GLU A 203 -25.01 32.09 -7.07
N ARG A 204 -24.41 31.83 -8.23
CA ARG A 204 -24.39 32.79 -9.33
C ARG A 204 -25.75 32.78 -10.04
N SER A 205 -26.53 33.82 -9.80
CA SER A 205 -27.75 34.18 -10.52
C SER A 205 -27.54 34.17 -12.03
N ARG A 206 -28.40 33.45 -12.76
CA ARG A 206 -28.50 33.48 -14.23
C ARG A 206 -28.81 34.90 -14.70
N GLN A 207 -27.88 35.57 -15.38
CA GLN A 207 -28.22 36.70 -16.25
C GLN A 207 -28.51 36.17 -17.65
N ARG A 208 -29.80 36.26 -18.03
CA ARG A 208 -30.25 36.36 -19.43
C ARG A 208 -30.01 37.81 -19.86
N GLY A 209 -29.49 37.98 -21.07
CA GLY A 209 -29.28 39.24 -21.76
C GLY A 209 -28.59 38.96 -23.08
#